data_AF-A0A800KB40-F1
#
_entry.id   AF-A0A800KB40-F1
#
_cell.length_a   1.000
_cell.length_b   1.000
_cell.length_c   1.000
_cell.angle_alpha   90.00
_cell.angle_beta   90.00
_cell.angle_gamma   90.00
#
_symmetry.space_group_name_H-M   'P 1'
#
loop_
_entity.id
_entity.type
_entity.pdbx_description
1 polymer ?
#
loop_
_entity_poly.entity_id
_entity_poly.type
_entity_poly.pdbx_seq_one_letter_code
_entity_poly.pdbx_strand_id
1 'polypeptide(L)' 'MADISIEVNGIKFSNPFVIGSGPPSTNSKTIIKAFNNGWGGVSAK' A
#
# COMPACT_ATOMS: atom_id res chain seq x y z
N MET A 1 -17.43 5.02 -11.60
CA MET A 1 -16.09 5.27 -11.04
C MET A 1 -15.12 4.39 -11.82
N ALA A 2 -13.93 4.87 -12.19
CA ALA A 2 -12.96 4.05 -12.92
C ALA A 2 -12.34 3.01 -11.98
N ASP A 3 -12.18 1.77 -12.46
CA ASP A 3 -11.38 0.76 -11.77
C ASP A 3 -9.90 1.11 -11.92
N ILE A 4 -9.20 1.22 -10.79
CA ILE A 4 -7.77 1.54 -10.73
C ILE A 4 -6.97 0.38 -10.13
N SER A 5 -7.56 -0.81 -10.00
CA SER A 5 -6.84 -2.00 -9.56
C SER A 5 -5.76 -2.39 -10.56
N ILE A 6 -4.65 -2.95 -10.06
CA ILE A 6 -3.51 -3.37 -10.89
C ILE A 6 -3.01 -4.74 -10.45
N GLU A 7 -2.41 -5.47 -11.38
CA GLU A 7 -1.66 -6.70 -11.10
C GLU A 7 -0.22 -6.52 -11.54
N VAL A 8 0.73 -6.72 -10.61
CA VAL A 8 2.17 -6.57 -10.86
C VAL A 8 2.89 -7.76 -10.26
N ASN A 9 3.71 -8.45 -11.05
CA ASN A 9 4.42 -9.67 -10.63
C ASN A 9 3.50 -10.73 -10.00
N GLY A 10 2.25 -10.83 -10.46
CA GLY A 10 1.24 -11.74 -9.91
C GLY A 10 0.57 -11.27 -8.61
N ILE A 11 0.89 -10.07 -8.11
CA ILE A 11 0.28 -9.47 -6.92
C ILE A 11 -0.81 -8.50 -7.35
N LYS A 12 -2.03 -8.70 -6.84
CA LYS A 12 -3.17 -7.82 -7.07
C LYS A 12 -3.21 -6.71 -6.01
N PHE A 13 -3.30 -5.47 -6.48
CA PHE A 13 -3.48 -4.28 -5.65
C PHE A 13 -4.83 -3.64 -5.97
N SER A 14 -5.52 -3.14 -4.94
CA SER A 14 -6.79 -2.43 -5.11
C SER A 14 -6.63 -1.08 -5.82
N ASN A 15 -5.42 -0.52 -5.78
CA ASN A 15 -5.02 0.73 -6.42
C ASN A 15 -3.49 0.78 -6.58
N PRO A 16 -2.94 1.66 -7.43
CA PRO A 16 -1.49 1.70 -7.71
C PRO A 16 -0.68 2.46 -6.66
N PHE A 17 -1.28 2.95 -5.57
CA PHE A 17 -0.60 3.78 -4.58
C PHE A 17 -0.04 2.94 -3.44
N VAL A 18 1.29 2.99 -3.28
CA VAL A 18 2.05 2.20 -2.32
C VAL A 18 2.98 3.09 -1.50
N ILE A 19 3.09 2.84 -0.20
CA ILE A 19 4.06 3.53 0.66
C ILE A 19 5.44 2.89 0.46
N GLY A 20 6.41 3.68 0.03
CA GLY A 20 7.80 3.24 -0.10
C GLY A 20 8.49 2.97 1.23
N SER A 21 9.60 2.23 1.20
CA SER A 21 10.43 1.97 2.37
C SER A 21 10.97 3.27 2.98
N GLY A 22 10.64 3.54 4.23
CA GLY A 22 11.05 4.75 4.92
C GLY A 22 10.40 4.93 6.30
N PRO A 23 10.49 6.13 6.90
CA PRO A 23 9.82 6.44 8.17
C PRO A 23 8.34 6.03 8.24
N PRO A 24 7.52 6.15 7.17
CA PRO A 24 6.11 5.77 7.23
C PRO A 24 5.87 4.25 7.23
N SER A 25 6.89 3.41 6.99
CA SER A 25 6.77 1.95 6.93
C SER A 25 7.58 1.17 7.97
N THR A 26 8.09 1.86 9.01
CA THR A 26 8.92 1.24 10.07
C THR A 26 8.12 0.53 11.16
N ASN A 27 6.91 1.00 11.48
CA ASN A 27 6.12 0.49 12.61
C ASN A 27 4.76 -0.02 12.13
N SER A 28 4.35 -1.20 12.61
CA SER A 28 3.05 -1.80 12.36
C SER A 28 1.88 -0.85 12.61
N LYS A 29 1.94 0.04 13.61
CA LYS A 29 0.89 1.05 13.85
C LYS A 29 0.71 2.00 12.66
N THR A 30 1.79 2.42 12.01
CA THR A 30 1.74 3.32 10.87
C THR A 30 1.31 2.58 9.60
N ILE A 31 1.78 1.34 9.44
CA ILE A 31 1.37 0.45 8.35
C ILE A 31 -0.13 0.17 8.40
N ILE A 32 -0.67 -0.19 9.58
CA ILE A 32 -2.11 -0.42 9.77
C ILE A 32 -2.91 0.85 9.45
N LYS A 33 -2.45 2.02 9.89
CA LYS A 33 -3.08 3.30 9.54
C LYS A 33 -3.07 3.55 8.02
N ALA A 34 -2.01 3.20 7.31
CA ALA A 34 -1.95 3.33 5.86
C ALA A 34 -3.02 2.48 5.18
N PHE A 35 -3.15 1.21 5.56
CA PHE A 35 -4.21 0.35 5.02
C PHE A 35 -5.61 0.84 5.36
N ASN A 36 -5.84 1.32 6.59
CA ASN A 36 -7.13 1.93 6.98
C ASN A 36 -7.47 3.19 6.18
N ASN A 37 -6.46 3.93 5.70
CA ASN A 37 -6.62 5.10 4.85
C ASN A 37 -6.74 4.74 3.35
N GLY A 38 -6.76 3.46 2.99
CA GLY A 38 -6.97 3.00 1.61
C GLY A 38 -5.71 2.89 0.75
N TRP A 39 -4.50 2.92 1.35
CA TRP A 39 -3.28 2.64 0.60
C TRP A 39 -3.30 1.21 0.05
N GLY A 40 -2.89 1.05 -1.22
CA GLY A 40 -2.89 -0.24 -1.91
C GLY A 40 -1.82 -1.21 -1.39
N GLY A 41 -0.75 -0.71 -0.79
CA GLY A 41 0.30 -1.52 -0.18
C GLY A 41 1.34 -0.71 0.59
N VAL A 42 2.23 -1.40 1.29
CA VAL A 42 3.34 -0.80 2.03
C VAL A 42 4.60 -1.66 1.88
N SER A 43 5.71 -1.03 1.49
CA SER A 43 7.05 -1.63 1.52
C SER A 43 7.67 -1.37 2.89
N ALA A 44 7.66 -2.38 3.76
CA ALA A 44 8.26 -2.29 5.08
C ALA A 44 9.78 -2.05 5.00
N LYS A 45 10.31 -1.30 5.97
CA LYS A 45 11.76 -1.11 6.15
C LYS A 45 12.38 -2.24 6.97
#